data_AF-A0A4R1G588-F1
#
_entry.id   AF-A0A4R1G588-F1
#
_cell.length_a   1.000
_cell.length_b   1.000
_cell.length_c   1.000
_cell.angle_alpha   90.00
_cell.angle_beta   90.00
_cell.angle_gamma   90.00
#
_symmetry.space_group_name_H-M   'P 1'
#
loop_
_entity.id
_entity.type
_entity.pdbx_description
1 polymer ?
#
loop_
_entity_poly.entity_id
_entity_poly.type
_entity_poly.pdbx_seq_one_letter_code
_entity_poly.pdbx_strand_id
1 'polypeptide(L)'
;MGTSPALITITGVDGSTWTISGQGRGREGVDLGTAPSGLYDAPVTTIWNQTAFQNGATYGGYSTNRREVVFGVNIFEIAGRSWESVDSAWRKAWAYDADSIMTVTTGYGSRSLALRMSQQPDFKPNKDPHLNLWGQVTMTCTAGVPWWFEEPATSSWVSTISTTSGTTQSGTVAVANPTDQPMYLQWVCSAPGRWTLPDFSFGNNYHNRAEEDADRVVVLPNTAVGQDLVVDTDPARETLVAADRSQMWALMGGRGFEYMIPPYTPSTLLPVQVTGAPAGASVMAVQPRSWSRPWGLQ
;
A
#
# COMPACT_ATOMS: atom_id res chain seq x y z
N MET A 1 -3.30 20.78 24.14
CA MET A 1 -3.91 20.67 22.79
C MET A 1 -5.07 19.69 22.92
N GLY A 2 -6.30 20.12 22.65
CA GLY A 2 -7.46 19.22 22.72
C GLY A 2 -7.30 18.10 21.70
N THR A 3 -7.49 16.86 22.11
CA THR A 3 -7.49 15.70 21.23
C THR A 3 -8.66 15.81 20.26
N SER A 4 -8.39 16.31 19.05
CA SER A 4 -9.35 16.17 17.97
C SER A 4 -9.49 14.68 17.67
N PRO A 5 -10.72 14.12 17.65
CA PRO A 5 -10.91 12.73 17.25
C PRO A 5 -10.37 12.51 15.84
N ALA A 6 -9.84 11.30 15.58
CA ALA A 6 -9.44 10.90 14.25
C ALA A 6 -10.63 11.00 13.29
N LEU A 7 -10.40 11.58 12.12
CA LEU A 7 -11.35 11.60 11.02
C LEU A 7 -11.30 10.22 10.35
N ILE A 8 -12.45 9.57 10.24
CA ILE A 8 -12.58 8.29 9.53
C ILE A 8 -13.61 8.47 8.43
N THR A 9 -13.17 8.23 7.19
CA THR A 9 -14.02 8.30 6.00
C THR A 9 -14.04 6.96 5.28
N ILE A 10 -15.18 6.64 4.68
CA ILE A 10 -15.32 5.51 3.75
C ILE A 10 -15.58 6.07 2.35
N THR A 11 -14.76 5.70 1.39
CA THR A 11 -15.06 5.87 -0.04
C THR A 11 -15.64 4.56 -0.57
N GLY A 12 -16.89 4.59 -1.00
CA GLY A 12 -17.60 3.42 -1.51
C GLY A 12 -17.14 3.02 -2.91
N VAL A 13 -17.45 1.78 -3.28
CA VAL A 13 -17.20 1.25 -4.65
C VAL A 13 -17.94 2.04 -5.73
N ASP A 14 -19.00 2.75 -5.34
CA ASP A 14 -19.82 3.63 -6.19
C ASP A 14 -19.32 5.08 -6.20
N GLY A 15 -18.20 5.38 -5.54
CA GLY A 15 -17.62 6.71 -5.42
C GLY A 15 -18.27 7.59 -4.33
N SER A 16 -19.27 7.09 -3.60
CA SER A 16 -19.84 7.80 -2.46
C SER A 16 -18.80 7.99 -1.35
N THR A 17 -18.91 9.06 -0.55
CA THR A 17 -18.01 9.31 0.59
C THR A 17 -18.82 9.49 1.85
N TRP A 18 -18.41 8.81 2.92
CA TRP A 18 -19.13 8.78 4.19
C TRP A 18 -18.21 9.14 5.33
N THR A 19 -18.55 10.18 6.10
CA THR A 19 -17.78 10.60 7.26
C THR A 19 -18.34 9.94 8.51
N ILE A 20 -17.71 8.86 8.95
CA ILE A 20 -18.23 8.03 10.06
C ILE A 20 -17.63 8.40 11.43
N SER A 21 -16.50 9.11 11.47
CA SER A 21 -15.93 9.64 12.73
C SER A 21 -15.21 10.95 12.48
N GLY A 22 -15.07 11.78 13.52
CA GLY A 22 -14.33 13.04 13.47
C GLY A 22 -15.18 14.22 13.01
N GLN A 23 -14.51 15.25 12.48
CA GLN A 23 -15.17 16.46 12.00
C GLN A 23 -16.11 16.12 10.83
N GLY A 24 -17.39 16.49 10.95
CA GLY A 24 -18.38 16.21 9.92
C GLY A 24 -19.04 14.83 10.03
N ARG A 25 -18.78 14.08 11.12
CA ARG A 25 -19.42 12.79 11.40
C ARG A 25 -20.94 12.86 11.24
N GLY A 26 -21.52 11.87 10.56
CA GLY A 26 -22.97 11.69 10.49
C GLY A 26 -23.68 12.58 9.47
N ARG A 27 -22.96 13.44 8.74
CA ARG A 27 -23.55 14.35 7.72
C ARG A 27 -24.29 13.59 6.62
N GLU A 28 -23.80 12.41 6.27
CA GLU A 28 -24.40 11.58 5.24
C GLU A 28 -25.50 10.64 5.78
N GLY A 29 -25.82 10.74 7.07
CA GLY A 29 -26.78 9.88 7.78
C GLY A 29 -26.18 8.59 8.33
N VAL A 30 -24.85 8.48 8.34
CA VAL A 30 -24.12 7.32 8.88
C VAL A 30 -23.02 7.80 9.82
N ASP A 31 -22.97 7.24 11.04
CA ASP A 31 -21.83 7.42 11.94
C ASP A 31 -21.32 6.11 12.53
N LEU A 32 -20.09 6.13 13.03
CA LEU A 32 -19.45 4.98 13.62
C LEU A 32 -20.14 4.64 14.95
N GLY A 33 -20.67 3.42 15.01
CA GLY A 33 -21.22 2.83 16.21
C GLY A 33 -20.13 2.26 17.12
N THR A 34 -20.47 1.21 17.85
CA THR A 34 -19.61 0.68 18.93
C THR A 34 -18.65 -0.41 18.47
N ALA A 35 -17.53 -0.51 19.20
CA ALA A 35 -16.59 -1.63 19.20
C ALA A 35 -15.99 -2.03 17.84
N PRO A 36 -15.38 -1.10 17.08
CA PRO A 36 -14.58 -1.50 15.93
C PRO A 36 -13.44 -2.42 16.37
N SER A 37 -13.18 -3.47 15.58
CA SER A 37 -12.11 -4.44 15.81
C SER A 37 -11.32 -4.67 14.52
N GLY A 38 -10.08 -5.14 14.66
CA GLY A 38 -9.21 -5.43 13.52
C GLY A 38 -8.56 -4.20 12.86
N LEU A 39 -8.75 -3.00 13.40
CA LEU A 39 -8.16 -1.76 12.86
C LEU A 39 -6.68 -1.59 13.20
N TYR A 40 -6.21 -2.12 14.32
CA TYR A 40 -4.90 -1.78 14.91
C TYR A 40 -3.74 -2.46 14.15
N ASP A 41 -3.07 -3.44 14.73
CA ASP A 41 -1.97 -4.15 14.06
C ASP A 41 -2.47 -5.15 13.02
N ALA A 42 -1.64 -5.42 12.02
CA ALA A 42 -1.92 -6.47 11.04
C ALA A 42 -1.90 -7.84 11.75
N PRO A 43 -2.89 -8.72 11.48
CA PRO A 43 -2.93 -10.02 12.12
C PRO A 43 -1.79 -10.91 11.64
N VAL A 44 -1.13 -11.58 12.57
CA VAL A 44 -0.03 -12.52 12.29
C VAL A 44 -0.26 -13.86 12.96
N THR A 45 0.23 -14.92 12.33
CA THR A 45 0.35 -16.26 12.94
C THR A 45 1.84 -16.58 13.08
N THR A 46 2.29 -16.84 14.31
CA THR A 46 3.69 -17.25 14.57
C THR A 46 3.84 -18.76 14.43
N ILE A 47 4.95 -19.18 13.85
CA ILE A 47 5.28 -20.58 13.60
C ILE A 47 6.36 -20.99 14.60
N TRP A 48 6.09 -22.03 15.37
CA TRP A 48 7.00 -22.58 16.37
C TRP A 48 7.15 -24.09 16.15
N ASN A 49 8.39 -24.55 16.08
CA ASN A 49 8.72 -25.95 15.87
C ASN A 49 9.28 -26.55 17.17
N GLN A 50 8.75 -27.69 17.59
CA GLN A 50 9.24 -28.42 18.76
C GLN A 50 9.57 -29.85 18.38
N THR A 51 10.80 -30.29 18.67
CA THR A 51 11.19 -31.70 18.53
C THR A 51 10.86 -32.49 19.79
N ALA A 52 10.78 -33.83 19.69
CA ALA A 52 10.31 -34.70 20.78
C ALA A 52 11.10 -34.59 22.09
N PHE A 53 12.36 -34.17 22.03
CA PHE A 53 13.26 -34.03 23.19
C PHE A 53 13.65 -32.58 23.48
N GLN A 54 13.07 -31.61 22.76
CA GLN A 54 13.36 -30.20 22.98
C GLN A 54 12.51 -29.64 24.13
N ASN A 55 13.20 -29.03 25.10
CA ASN A 55 12.57 -28.18 26.08
C ASN A 55 12.20 -26.84 25.43
N GLY A 56 10.90 -26.56 25.30
CA GLY A 56 10.39 -25.37 24.60
C GLY A 56 10.28 -25.58 23.08
N ALA A 57 10.28 -24.49 22.32
CA ALA A 57 10.15 -24.51 20.87
C ALA A 57 11.12 -23.53 20.20
N THR A 58 11.52 -23.84 18.97
CA THR A 58 12.33 -22.97 18.10
C THR A 58 11.41 -22.13 17.22
N TYR A 59 11.69 -20.83 17.14
CA TYR A 59 10.97 -19.92 16.25
C TYR A 59 11.24 -20.26 14.78
N GLY A 60 10.17 -20.49 14.02
CA GLY A 60 10.21 -20.81 12.59
C GLY A 60 9.82 -19.66 11.67
N GLY A 61 9.38 -18.53 12.21
CA GLY A 61 8.91 -17.37 11.46
C GLY A 61 7.48 -16.97 11.80
N TYR A 62 6.87 -16.16 10.93
CA TYR A 62 5.47 -15.78 11.02
C TYR A 62 4.89 -15.56 9.63
N SER A 63 3.57 -15.62 9.52
CA SER A 63 2.83 -15.26 8.32
C SER A 63 1.89 -14.11 8.64
N THR A 64 1.91 -13.08 7.79
CA THR A 64 0.93 -11.99 7.86
C THR A 64 -0.36 -12.45 7.19
N ASN A 65 -1.44 -12.42 7.94
CA ASN A 65 -2.75 -12.85 7.48
C ASN A 65 -3.52 -11.69 6.85
N ARG A 66 -4.53 -12.02 6.04
CA ARG A 66 -5.55 -11.04 5.65
C ARG A 66 -6.14 -10.38 6.90
N ARG A 67 -6.48 -9.11 6.81
CA ARG A 67 -7.09 -8.36 7.92
C ARG A 67 -8.60 -8.47 7.83
N GLU A 68 -9.23 -8.89 8.92
CA GLU A 68 -10.67 -8.75 9.11
C GLU A 68 -10.94 -7.51 9.95
N VAL A 69 -11.83 -6.65 9.49
CA VAL A 69 -12.27 -5.44 10.18
C VAL A 69 -13.77 -5.56 10.43
N VAL A 70 -14.17 -5.53 11.70
CA VAL A 70 -15.59 -5.55 12.10
C VAL A 70 -15.91 -4.24 12.78
N PHE A 71 -16.95 -3.54 12.31
CA PHE A 71 -17.38 -2.29 12.91
C PHE A 71 -18.89 -2.10 12.76
N GLY A 72 -19.52 -1.54 13.80
CA GLY A 72 -20.90 -1.11 13.74
C GLY A 72 -21.00 0.31 13.17
N VAL A 73 -22.05 0.58 12.40
CA VAL A 73 -22.47 1.93 12.04
C VAL A 73 -23.91 2.17 12.47
N ASN A 74 -24.19 3.39 12.92
CA ASN A 74 -25.55 3.88 13.08
C ASN A 74 -25.97 4.54 11.78
N ILE A 75 -27.15 4.18 11.30
CA ILE A 75 -27.77 4.74 10.11
C ILE A 75 -29.05 5.44 10.55
N PHE A 76 -29.23 6.71 10.19
CA PHE A 76 -30.37 7.53 10.58
C PHE A 76 -30.87 8.43 9.47
N GLU A 77 -32.14 8.82 9.57
CA GLU A 77 -32.75 9.79 8.67
C GLU A 77 -32.05 11.15 8.75
N ILE A 78 -31.90 11.80 7.60
CA ILE A 78 -31.42 13.18 7.49
C ILE A 78 -32.39 14.01 6.64
N ALA A 79 -32.24 15.34 6.71
CA ALA A 79 -33.07 16.25 5.94
C ALA A 79 -33.04 15.88 4.43
N GLY A 80 -34.20 15.54 3.87
CA GLY A 80 -34.37 15.19 2.46
C GLY A 80 -34.03 13.73 2.09
N ARG A 81 -33.63 12.87 3.03
CA ARG A 81 -33.39 11.44 2.78
C ARG A 81 -33.91 10.61 3.93
N SER A 82 -34.92 9.78 3.65
CA SER A 82 -35.45 8.82 4.62
C SER A 82 -34.38 7.87 5.12
N TRP A 83 -34.58 7.29 6.31
CA TRP A 83 -33.70 6.25 6.86
C TRP A 83 -33.39 5.15 5.83
N GLU A 84 -34.41 4.62 5.16
CA GLU A 84 -34.26 3.57 4.13
C GLU A 84 -33.41 4.02 2.92
N SER A 85 -33.54 5.29 2.52
CA SER A 85 -32.71 5.86 1.45
C SER A 85 -31.23 5.97 1.85
N VAL A 86 -30.97 6.26 3.12
CA VAL A 86 -29.60 6.30 3.66
C VAL A 86 -29.04 4.88 3.77
N ASP A 87 -29.78 3.94 4.34
CA ASP A 87 -29.38 2.53 4.46
C ASP A 87 -29.10 1.90 3.09
N SER A 88 -29.98 2.12 2.10
CA SER A 88 -29.80 1.62 0.74
C SER A 88 -28.54 2.18 0.09
N ALA A 89 -28.26 3.48 0.25
CA ALA A 89 -27.06 4.09 -0.28
C ALA A 89 -25.79 3.61 0.43
N TRP A 90 -25.85 3.44 1.77
CA TRP A 90 -24.76 2.85 2.52
C TRP A 90 -24.45 1.44 2.01
N ARG A 91 -25.46 0.59 1.80
CA ARG A 91 -25.26 -0.75 1.25
C ARG A 91 -24.63 -0.73 -0.14
N LYS A 92 -24.99 0.22 -1.01
CA LYS A 92 -24.42 0.38 -2.37
C LYS A 92 -22.95 0.81 -2.38
N ALA A 93 -22.49 1.45 -1.31
CA ALA A 93 -21.09 1.82 -1.13
C ALA A 93 -20.16 0.60 -0.94
N TRP A 94 -20.70 -0.61 -0.77
CA TRP A 94 -19.94 -1.82 -0.48
C TRP A 94 -20.23 -2.96 -1.46
N ALA A 95 -19.20 -3.76 -1.75
CA ALA A 95 -19.30 -4.96 -2.57
C ALA A 95 -18.52 -6.14 -1.96
N TYR A 96 -18.82 -7.34 -2.45
CA TYR A 96 -18.07 -8.56 -2.11
C TYR A 96 -16.84 -8.76 -3.01
N ASP A 97 -16.87 -8.17 -4.21
CA ASP A 97 -15.93 -8.36 -5.32
C ASP A 97 -15.22 -7.06 -5.76
N ALA A 98 -15.46 -5.95 -5.07
CA ALA A 98 -14.79 -4.66 -5.26
C ALA A 98 -14.46 -4.00 -3.91
N ASP A 99 -13.39 -3.20 -3.87
CA ASP A 99 -12.89 -2.55 -2.65
C ASP A 99 -13.54 -1.19 -2.41
N SER A 100 -14.07 -1.01 -1.21
CA SER A 100 -14.28 0.30 -0.60
C SER A 100 -13.00 0.70 0.15
N ILE A 101 -12.73 1.99 0.28
CA ILE A 101 -11.52 2.49 0.95
C ILE A 101 -11.90 3.12 2.28
N MET A 102 -11.36 2.59 3.38
CA MET A 102 -11.41 3.25 4.68
C MET A 102 -10.16 4.10 4.86
N THR A 103 -10.34 5.40 5.08
CA THR A 103 -9.23 6.33 5.37
C THR A 103 -9.34 6.83 6.79
N VAL A 104 -8.21 6.78 7.50
CA VAL A 104 -8.06 7.36 8.83
C VAL A 104 -7.07 8.52 8.74
N THR A 105 -7.52 9.70 9.14
CA THR A 105 -6.73 10.93 9.17
C THR A 105 -6.53 11.41 10.60
N THR A 106 -5.27 11.66 10.94
CA THR A 106 -4.83 12.18 12.24
C THR A 106 -3.97 13.43 12.04
N GLY A 107 -3.48 14.03 13.13
CA GLY A 107 -2.52 15.15 13.04
C GLY A 107 -1.19 14.82 12.36
N TYR A 108 -0.89 13.53 12.14
CA TYR A 108 0.35 13.08 11.52
C TYR A 108 0.22 12.67 10.05
N GLY A 109 -1.00 12.69 9.50
CA GLY A 109 -1.27 12.29 8.12
C GLY A 109 -2.47 11.38 7.99
N SER A 110 -2.65 10.86 6.78
CA SER A 110 -3.76 9.99 6.40
C SER A 110 -3.24 8.64 5.94
N ARG A 111 -3.92 7.58 6.35
CA ARG A 111 -3.65 6.22 5.87
C ARG A 111 -4.94 5.55 5.45
N SER A 112 -4.88 4.73 4.40
CA SER A 112 -6.02 4.12 3.75
C SER A 112 -5.91 2.60 3.74
N LEU A 113 -7.03 1.91 3.92
CA LEU A 113 -7.14 0.46 3.89
C LEU A 113 -8.25 0.06 2.90
N ALA A 114 -7.91 -0.77 1.94
CA ALA A 114 -8.88 -1.37 1.02
C ALA A 114 -9.66 -2.48 1.74
N LEU A 115 -10.99 -2.44 1.65
CA LEU A 115 -11.90 -3.34 2.35
C LEU A 115 -12.99 -3.83 1.41
N ARG A 116 -13.23 -5.14 1.41
CA ARG A 116 -14.41 -5.77 0.79
C ARG A 116 -15.29 -6.39 1.84
N MET A 117 -16.58 -6.54 1.56
CA MET A 117 -17.45 -7.28 2.46
C MET A 117 -17.05 -8.76 2.51
N SER A 118 -16.90 -9.30 3.71
CA SER A 118 -16.64 -10.74 3.92
C SER A 118 -17.92 -11.54 4.03
N GLN A 119 -19.00 -10.90 4.50
CA GLN A 119 -20.32 -11.47 4.71
C GLN A 119 -21.40 -10.39 4.62
N GLN A 120 -22.67 -10.80 4.60
CA GLN A 120 -23.80 -9.86 4.64
C GLN A 120 -23.75 -8.96 5.89
N PRO A 121 -24.19 -7.69 5.79
CA PRO A 121 -24.28 -6.83 6.95
C PRO A 121 -25.25 -7.43 7.96
N ASP A 122 -24.88 -7.42 9.24
CA ASP A 122 -25.74 -7.94 10.30
C ASP A 122 -26.60 -6.82 10.86
N PHE A 123 -27.92 -6.96 10.71
CA PHE A 123 -28.91 -5.97 11.13
C PHE A 123 -29.95 -6.64 12.05
N LYS A 124 -29.92 -6.28 13.32
CA LYS A 124 -30.76 -6.87 14.38
C LYS A 124 -31.48 -5.76 15.15
N PRO A 125 -32.46 -5.09 14.54
CA PRO A 125 -33.15 -3.98 15.20
C PRO A 125 -34.07 -4.49 16.31
N ASN A 126 -34.09 -3.81 17.45
CA ASN A 126 -34.99 -4.13 18.56
C ASN A 126 -36.45 -3.72 18.28
N LYS A 127 -36.67 -2.77 17.38
CA LYS A 127 -37.97 -2.23 16.95
C LYS A 127 -37.89 -1.89 15.47
N ASP A 128 -39.04 -1.73 14.83
CA ASP A 128 -39.12 -1.28 13.44
C ASP A 128 -38.26 -0.01 13.21
N PRO A 129 -37.23 -0.07 12.33
CA PRO A 129 -36.35 1.05 12.06
C PRO A 129 -37.04 2.21 11.35
N HIS A 130 -38.14 1.98 10.63
CA HIS A 130 -38.94 3.06 10.04
C HIS A 130 -39.68 3.87 11.11
N LEU A 131 -39.98 3.27 12.27
CA LEU A 131 -40.57 4.01 13.40
C LEU A 131 -39.53 4.81 14.19
N ASN A 132 -38.32 4.26 14.33
CA ASN A 132 -37.24 4.92 15.07
C ASN A 132 -36.40 5.86 14.18
N LEU A 133 -36.58 5.80 12.87
CA LEU A 133 -35.78 6.50 11.86
C LEU A 133 -34.27 6.26 12.03
N TRP A 134 -33.94 5.07 12.55
CA TRP A 134 -32.61 4.69 13.00
C TRP A 134 -32.43 3.18 13.00
N GLY A 135 -31.22 2.73 12.64
CA GLY A 135 -30.82 1.33 12.73
C GLY A 135 -29.30 1.18 12.89
N GLN A 136 -28.87 0.18 13.64
CA GLN A 136 -27.45 -0.16 13.79
C GLN A 136 -27.12 -1.37 12.94
N VAL A 137 -26.18 -1.20 12.00
CA VAL A 137 -25.72 -2.25 11.09
C VAL A 137 -24.27 -2.60 11.41
N THR A 138 -23.98 -3.90 11.56
CA THR A 138 -22.60 -4.38 11.73
C THR A 138 -22.03 -4.80 10.40
N MET A 139 -20.89 -4.21 10.05
CA MET A 139 -20.12 -4.50 8.85
C MET A 139 -18.95 -5.43 9.22
N THR A 140 -18.80 -6.53 8.47
CA THR A 140 -17.63 -7.40 8.54
C THR A 140 -16.94 -7.37 7.18
N CYS A 141 -15.75 -6.80 7.16
CA CYS A 141 -14.99 -6.56 5.94
C CYS A 141 -13.60 -7.20 6.02
N THR A 142 -13.00 -7.49 4.89
CA THR A 142 -11.65 -8.03 4.77
C THR A 142 -10.78 -7.15 3.88
N ALA A 143 -9.57 -6.87 4.33
CA ALA A 143 -8.48 -6.40 3.50
C ALA A 143 -7.60 -7.58 3.10
N GLY A 144 -7.52 -7.86 1.79
CA GLY A 144 -6.64 -8.91 1.26
C GLY A 144 -5.17 -8.58 1.48
N VAL A 145 -4.80 -7.32 1.24
CA VAL A 145 -3.52 -6.74 1.68
C VAL A 145 -3.76 -6.08 3.04
N PRO A 146 -3.16 -6.57 4.13
CA PRO A 146 -3.51 -6.15 5.49
C PRO A 146 -2.85 -4.83 5.90
N TRP A 147 -2.27 -4.07 4.96
CA TRP A 147 -1.51 -2.85 5.25
C TRP A 147 -2.35 -1.60 5.06
N TRP A 148 -2.10 -0.62 5.93
CA TRP A 148 -2.57 0.75 5.75
C TRP A 148 -1.59 1.50 4.85
N PHE A 149 -2.08 2.13 3.80
CA PHE A 149 -1.24 2.88 2.84
C PHE A 149 -1.33 4.37 3.08
N GLU A 150 -0.18 5.00 3.22
CA GLU A 150 -0.02 6.44 3.09
C GLU A 150 0.33 6.76 1.62
N GLU A 151 0.11 8.01 1.21
CA GLU A 151 0.51 8.50 -0.11
C GLU A 151 2.01 8.19 -0.36
N PRO A 152 2.36 7.57 -1.49
CA PRO A 152 3.75 7.25 -1.81
C PRO A 152 4.61 8.51 -1.87
N ALA A 153 5.84 8.41 -1.39
CA ALA A 153 6.83 9.46 -1.65
C ALA A 153 7.49 9.23 -3.02
N THR A 154 7.92 10.30 -3.67
CA THR A 154 8.62 10.22 -4.95
C THR A 154 9.94 10.98 -4.91
N SER A 155 10.97 10.43 -5.54
CA SER A 155 12.23 11.14 -5.79
C SER A 155 12.68 10.86 -7.21
N SER A 156 13.18 11.87 -7.91
CA SER A 156 13.54 11.75 -9.32
C SER A 156 14.92 12.31 -9.61
N TRP A 157 15.54 11.74 -10.63
CA TRP A 157 16.76 12.27 -11.23
C TRP A 157 16.57 12.44 -12.73
N VAL A 158 17.18 13.49 -13.29
CA VAL A 158 17.14 13.80 -14.73
C VAL A 158 18.56 13.95 -15.24
N SER A 159 18.85 13.22 -16.31
CA SER A 159 20.09 13.28 -17.07
C SER A 159 20.25 14.65 -17.73
N THR A 160 21.36 15.32 -17.45
CA THR A 160 21.67 16.67 -17.97
C THR A 160 22.45 16.65 -19.27
N ILE A 161 22.95 15.48 -19.71
CA ILE A 161 23.74 15.32 -20.93
C ILE A 161 23.14 14.23 -21.82
N SER A 162 23.47 14.26 -23.12
CA SER A 162 23.16 13.13 -24.00
C SER A 162 24.16 12.00 -23.77
N THR A 163 23.65 10.78 -23.62
CA THR A 163 24.42 9.53 -23.50
C THR A 163 24.35 8.67 -24.76
N THR A 164 23.77 9.19 -25.85
CA THR A 164 23.64 8.50 -27.15
C THR A 164 24.97 8.16 -27.82
N SER A 165 26.06 8.85 -27.46
CA SER A 165 27.42 8.57 -27.94
C SER A 165 28.10 7.38 -27.22
N GLY A 166 27.38 6.68 -26.34
CA GLY A 166 27.89 5.55 -25.57
C GLY A 166 28.53 5.93 -24.24
N THR A 167 28.47 7.21 -23.84
CA THR A 167 28.81 7.62 -22.47
C THR A 167 27.75 7.15 -21.48
N THR A 168 28.12 6.99 -20.21
CA THR A 168 27.17 6.72 -19.12
C THR A 168 27.09 7.94 -18.22
N GLN A 169 25.89 8.36 -17.86
CA GLN A 169 25.68 9.35 -16.81
C GLN A 169 25.13 8.69 -15.56
N SER A 170 25.74 9.00 -14.42
CA SER A 170 25.26 8.58 -13.10
C SER A 170 24.54 9.74 -12.40
N GLY A 171 23.54 9.38 -11.60
CA GLY A 171 22.80 10.26 -10.71
C GLY A 171 22.47 9.57 -9.40
N THR A 172 21.74 10.27 -8.53
CA THR A 172 21.22 9.70 -7.29
C THR A 172 19.77 10.09 -7.09
N VAL A 173 19.00 9.19 -6.48
CA VAL A 173 17.65 9.47 -5.98
C VAL A 173 17.62 9.27 -4.47
N ALA A 174 16.87 10.11 -3.76
CA ALA A 174 16.75 10.02 -2.30
C ALA A 174 15.61 9.07 -1.94
N VAL A 175 15.92 8.05 -1.14
CA VAL A 175 14.96 7.03 -0.72
C VAL A 175 14.99 6.88 0.79
N ALA A 176 13.82 6.84 1.42
CA ALA A 176 13.64 6.58 2.84
C ALA A 176 12.44 5.65 3.05
N ASN A 177 12.55 4.71 3.96
CA ASN A 177 11.41 3.93 4.43
C ASN A 177 11.10 4.33 5.87
N PRO A 178 10.18 5.28 6.12
CA PRO A 178 9.81 5.68 7.48
C PRO A 178 8.86 4.67 8.14
N THR A 179 8.45 3.61 7.43
CA THR A 179 7.38 2.72 7.87
C THR A 179 7.90 1.53 8.65
N ASP A 180 6.98 0.85 9.35
CA ASP A 180 7.27 -0.37 10.08
C ASP A 180 7.28 -1.64 9.22
N GLN A 181 6.96 -1.50 7.92
CA GLN A 181 6.95 -2.59 6.96
C GLN A 181 8.13 -2.45 5.98
N PRO A 182 8.66 -3.57 5.47
CA PRO A 182 9.63 -3.50 4.38
C PRO A 182 9.00 -2.89 3.13
N MET A 183 9.79 -2.11 2.38
CA MET A 183 9.33 -1.39 1.20
C MET A 183 10.00 -1.95 -0.05
N TYR A 184 9.19 -2.43 -0.99
CA TYR A 184 9.64 -2.66 -2.36
C TYR A 184 9.48 -1.37 -3.16
N LEU A 185 10.56 -0.94 -3.82
CA LEU A 185 10.55 0.25 -4.65
C LEU A 185 9.80 -0.01 -5.95
N GLN A 186 9.29 1.07 -6.51
CA GLN A 186 8.86 1.07 -7.90
C GLN A 186 9.66 2.13 -8.65
N TRP A 187 10.06 1.82 -9.88
CA TRP A 187 10.81 2.75 -10.72
C TRP A 187 10.02 3.09 -11.97
N VAL A 188 10.00 4.36 -12.33
CA VAL A 188 9.49 4.83 -13.62
C VAL A 188 10.66 5.41 -14.39
N CYS A 189 11.03 4.78 -15.50
CA CYS A 189 12.19 5.11 -16.30
C CYS A 189 11.77 5.57 -17.70
N SER A 190 12.25 6.73 -18.14
CA SER A 190 11.97 7.23 -19.48
C SER A 190 12.73 6.44 -20.55
N ALA A 191 12.13 6.29 -21.72
CA ALA A 191 12.78 5.80 -22.92
C ALA A 191 13.09 6.94 -23.92
N PRO A 192 14.04 6.79 -24.85
CA PRO A 192 14.90 5.64 -25.08
C PRO A 192 16.12 5.61 -24.16
N GLY A 193 16.76 4.45 -24.06
CA GLY A 193 18.00 4.25 -23.33
C GLY A 193 18.04 2.99 -22.49
N ARG A 194 19.16 2.78 -21.82
CA ARG A 194 19.41 1.64 -20.95
C ARG A 194 19.69 2.12 -19.54
N TRP A 195 18.82 1.76 -18.62
CA TRP A 195 18.92 2.13 -17.21
C TRP A 195 19.62 1.04 -16.39
N THR A 196 20.39 1.47 -15.40
CA THR A 196 20.93 0.60 -14.34
C THR A 196 20.41 1.11 -13.01
N LEU A 197 19.72 0.24 -12.28
CA LEU A 197 19.03 0.55 -11.03
C LEU A 197 19.66 -0.22 -9.86
N PRO A 198 19.64 0.33 -8.64
CA PRO A 198 20.19 -0.33 -7.46
C PRO A 198 19.21 -1.38 -6.90
N ASP A 199 19.75 -2.46 -6.36
CA ASP A 199 19.02 -3.53 -5.65
C ASP A 199 19.86 -4.03 -4.47
N PHE A 200 20.25 -3.11 -3.59
CA PHE A 200 21.18 -3.38 -2.50
C PHE A 200 20.58 -4.30 -1.45
N SER A 201 21.40 -5.15 -0.84
CA SER A 201 20.96 -6.05 0.21
C SER A 201 20.50 -5.32 1.48
N PHE A 202 21.00 -4.11 1.74
CA PHE A 202 20.84 -3.40 3.01
C PHE A 202 21.19 -4.28 4.25
N GLY A 203 22.14 -5.20 4.09
CA GLY A 203 22.52 -6.15 5.14
C GLY A 203 21.53 -7.32 5.33
N ASN A 204 20.50 -7.43 4.49
CA ASN A 204 19.58 -8.56 4.50
C ASN A 204 20.27 -9.83 4.01
N ASN A 205 20.36 -10.83 4.90
CA ASN A 205 21.05 -12.10 4.62
C ASN A 205 20.10 -13.24 4.22
N TYR A 206 18.88 -12.96 3.76
CA TYR A 206 17.92 -13.99 3.33
C TYR A 206 18.49 -14.94 2.27
N HIS A 207 19.31 -14.41 1.35
CA HIS A 207 19.99 -15.19 0.32
C HIS A 207 21.38 -15.70 0.73
N ASN A 208 21.80 -15.52 1.98
CA ASN A 208 23.18 -15.75 2.45
C ASN A 208 24.26 -14.93 1.69
N ARG A 209 23.86 -13.79 1.12
CA ARG A 209 24.68 -12.95 0.24
C ARG A 209 24.66 -11.47 0.64
N ALA A 210 24.38 -11.17 1.91
CA ALA A 210 24.26 -9.79 2.39
C ALA A 210 25.48 -8.91 2.03
N GLU A 211 26.68 -9.42 2.24
CA GLU A 211 27.93 -8.69 1.94
C GLU A 211 28.21 -8.61 0.43
N GLU A 212 27.95 -9.69 -0.31
CA GLU A 212 28.19 -9.75 -1.77
C GLU A 212 27.26 -8.81 -2.53
N ASP A 213 26.01 -8.72 -2.09
CA ASP A 213 24.96 -7.94 -2.75
C ASP A 213 24.77 -6.54 -2.11
N ALA A 214 25.75 -6.08 -1.32
CA ALA A 214 25.72 -4.74 -0.69
C ALA A 214 25.63 -3.60 -1.72
N ASP A 215 26.27 -3.78 -2.89
CA ASP A 215 26.28 -2.82 -4.00
C ASP A 215 25.63 -3.41 -5.28
N ARG A 216 24.73 -4.39 -5.13
CA ARG A 216 24.06 -5.07 -6.27
C ARG A 216 23.27 -4.07 -7.13
N VAL A 217 23.40 -4.20 -8.45
CA VAL A 217 22.67 -3.40 -9.42
C VAL A 217 22.02 -4.29 -10.48
N VAL A 218 20.88 -3.85 -10.99
CA VAL A 218 20.14 -4.50 -12.08
C VAL A 218 20.19 -3.61 -13.30
N VAL A 219 20.72 -4.15 -14.40
CA VAL A 219 20.75 -3.48 -15.69
C VAL A 219 19.49 -3.84 -16.47
N LEU A 220 18.67 -2.85 -16.79
CA LEU A 220 17.46 -3.02 -17.58
C LEU A 220 17.78 -3.23 -19.07
N PRO A 221 16.82 -3.77 -19.84
CA PRO A 221 16.91 -3.83 -21.30
C PRO A 221 17.06 -2.44 -21.92
N ASN A 222 17.66 -2.38 -23.12
CA ASN A 222 17.71 -1.13 -23.88
C ASN A 222 16.36 -0.83 -24.50
N THR A 223 15.85 0.38 -24.30
CA THR A 223 14.52 0.82 -24.73
C THR A 223 14.59 1.75 -25.93
N ALA A 224 13.59 1.66 -26.81
CA ALA A 224 13.33 2.59 -27.89
C ALA A 224 12.28 3.64 -27.48
N VAL A 225 12.12 4.69 -28.29
CA VAL A 225 11.12 5.75 -28.05
C VAL A 225 9.72 5.12 -27.90
N GLY A 226 9.00 5.51 -26.84
CA GLY A 226 7.67 4.98 -26.52
C GLY A 226 7.67 3.72 -25.65
N GLN A 227 8.84 3.21 -25.25
CA GLN A 227 9.00 2.04 -24.38
C GLN A 227 9.39 2.44 -22.95
N ASP A 228 8.77 3.49 -22.40
CA ASP A 228 8.96 3.87 -20.99
C ASP A 228 8.68 2.68 -20.09
N LEU A 229 9.48 2.49 -19.05
CA LEU A 229 9.44 1.32 -18.19
C LEU A 229 8.87 1.66 -16.83
N VAL A 230 7.95 0.82 -16.36
CA VAL A 230 7.55 0.72 -14.96
C VAL A 230 8.15 -0.56 -14.41
N VAL A 231 8.94 -0.44 -13.34
CA VAL A 231 9.59 -1.53 -12.63
C VAL A 231 8.94 -1.69 -11.26
N ASP A 232 8.58 -2.90 -10.88
CA ASP A 232 8.22 -3.25 -9.50
C ASP A 232 9.29 -4.18 -8.94
N THR A 233 9.94 -3.80 -7.82
CA THR A 233 11.01 -4.61 -7.23
C THR A 233 10.49 -5.74 -6.35
N ASP A 234 9.17 -5.85 -6.12
CA ASP A 234 8.55 -6.97 -5.42
C ASP A 234 8.67 -8.27 -6.25
N PRO A 235 9.40 -9.30 -5.78
CA PRO A 235 9.57 -10.56 -6.50
C PRO A 235 8.25 -11.31 -6.76
N ALA A 236 7.18 -10.99 -6.03
CA ALA A 236 5.86 -11.58 -6.21
C ALA A 236 5.02 -10.92 -7.32
N ARG A 237 5.52 -9.84 -7.95
CA ARG A 237 4.82 -9.08 -8.99
C ARG A 237 5.55 -9.13 -10.32
N GLU A 238 4.84 -8.71 -11.37
CA GLU A 238 5.46 -8.52 -12.68
C GLU A 238 6.52 -7.41 -12.59
N THR A 239 7.78 -7.80 -12.74
CA THR A 239 8.91 -6.92 -12.46
C THR A 239 9.04 -5.75 -13.42
N LEU A 240 8.67 -5.92 -14.70
CA LEU A 240 8.95 -4.93 -15.73
C LEU A 240 7.81 -4.85 -16.76
N VAL A 241 7.16 -3.68 -16.82
CA VAL A 241 6.11 -3.37 -17.78
C VAL A 241 6.54 -2.20 -18.66
N ALA A 242 6.55 -2.40 -19.98
CA ALA A 242 6.79 -1.35 -20.96
C ALA A 242 5.49 -0.66 -21.37
N ALA A 243 5.54 0.65 -21.63
CA ALA A 243 4.37 1.44 -22.04
C ALA A 243 3.72 0.93 -23.34
N ASP A 244 4.53 0.42 -24.27
CA ASP A 244 4.07 -0.19 -25.52
C ASP A 244 3.61 -1.66 -25.38
N ARG A 245 3.65 -2.22 -24.16
CA ARG A 245 3.36 -3.63 -23.82
C ARG A 245 4.30 -4.65 -24.46
N SER A 246 5.45 -4.21 -24.97
CA SER A 246 6.49 -5.13 -25.41
C SER A 246 7.01 -5.96 -24.25
N GLN A 247 7.45 -7.19 -24.54
CA GLN A 247 7.89 -8.16 -23.54
C GLN A 247 9.35 -7.88 -23.11
N MET A 248 9.61 -6.66 -22.62
CA MET A 248 10.96 -6.23 -22.20
C MET A 248 11.50 -7.11 -21.07
N TRP A 249 10.63 -7.64 -20.19
CA TRP A 249 11.03 -8.54 -19.11
C TRP A 249 11.77 -9.79 -19.63
N ALA A 250 11.41 -10.31 -20.80
CA ALA A 250 12.05 -11.50 -21.39
C ALA A 250 13.53 -11.25 -21.74
N LEU A 251 13.92 -9.98 -21.92
CA LEU A 251 15.30 -9.57 -22.23
C LEU A 251 16.17 -9.45 -20.97
N MET A 252 15.60 -9.58 -19.77
CA MET A 252 16.35 -9.52 -18.51
C MET A 252 17.15 -10.79 -18.21
N GLY A 253 16.94 -11.88 -18.97
CA GLY A 253 17.71 -13.12 -18.84
C GLY A 253 17.58 -13.77 -17.46
N GLY A 254 16.40 -13.65 -16.84
CA GLY A 254 16.13 -14.19 -15.50
C GLY A 254 16.73 -13.39 -14.34
N ARG A 255 17.37 -12.25 -14.60
CA ARG A 255 17.81 -11.33 -13.54
C ARG A 255 16.64 -10.46 -13.10
N GLY A 256 16.37 -10.44 -11.80
CA GLY A 256 15.32 -9.62 -11.20
C GLY A 256 15.86 -8.76 -10.06
N PHE A 257 14.93 -8.13 -9.35
CA PHE A 257 15.16 -7.50 -8.07
C PHE A 257 14.87 -8.51 -6.96
N GLU A 258 15.66 -8.49 -5.91
CA GLU A 258 15.58 -9.47 -4.81
C GLU A 258 15.37 -8.77 -3.46
N TYR A 259 15.78 -7.51 -3.33
CA TYR A 259 15.89 -6.88 -2.03
C TYR A 259 14.83 -5.81 -1.79
N MET A 260 14.31 -5.82 -0.57
CA MET A 260 13.42 -4.82 -0.01
C MET A 260 14.23 -3.79 0.78
N ILE A 261 13.72 -2.56 0.86
CA ILE A 261 14.26 -1.55 1.76
C ILE A 261 13.75 -1.81 3.17
N PRO A 262 14.64 -2.01 4.17
CA PRO A 262 14.23 -2.32 5.53
C PRO A 262 13.31 -1.25 6.15
N PRO A 263 12.44 -1.64 7.11
CA PRO A 263 11.72 -0.68 7.94
C PRO A 263 12.66 0.36 8.55
N TYR A 264 12.16 1.59 8.72
CA TYR A 264 12.90 2.70 9.33
C TYR A 264 14.25 3.04 8.68
N THR A 265 14.42 2.73 7.39
CA THR A 265 15.61 3.13 6.65
C THR A 265 15.64 4.65 6.51
N PRO A 266 16.68 5.34 7.04
CA PRO A 266 16.81 6.79 6.92
C PRO A 266 17.04 7.18 5.45
N SER A 267 16.88 8.47 5.15
CA SER A 267 17.12 9.00 3.80
C SER A 267 18.49 8.61 3.28
N THR A 268 18.50 7.77 2.26
CA THR A 268 19.68 7.18 1.62
C THR A 268 19.69 7.55 0.14
N LEU A 269 20.84 7.94 -0.38
CA LEU A 269 21.00 8.25 -1.80
C LEU A 269 21.33 6.98 -2.57
N LEU A 270 20.41 6.54 -3.41
CA LEU A 270 20.60 5.36 -4.26
C LEU A 270 21.11 5.77 -5.64
N PRO A 271 22.20 5.14 -6.14
CA PRO A 271 22.77 5.50 -7.43
C PRO A 271 21.92 4.94 -8.57
N VAL A 272 21.72 5.75 -9.60
CA VAL A 272 21.06 5.37 -10.85
C VAL A 272 21.96 5.72 -12.02
N GLN A 273 21.92 4.96 -13.10
CA GLN A 273 22.72 5.25 -14.29
C GLN A 273 21.90 5.09 -15.56
N VAL A 274 22.25 5.86 -16.58
CA VAL A 274 21.68 5.77 -17.92
C VAL A 274 22.76 5.81 -18.99
N THR A 275 22.57 5.01 -20.04
CA THR A 275 23.41 4.97 -21.25
C THR A 275 22.49 4.95 -22.48
N GLY A 276 22.93 5.54 -23.60
CA GLY A 276 22.19 5.47 -24.86
C GLY A 276 20.92 6.31 -24.92
N ALA A 277 20.75 7.27 -24.00
CA ALA A 277 19.57 8.13 -23.89
C ALA A 277 19.89 9.59 -24.30
N PRO A 278 18.91 10.34 -24.83
CA PRO A 278 19.07 11.79 -25.04
C PRO A 278 19.18 12.54 -23.70
N ALA A 279 19.64 13.80 -23.77
CA ALA A 279 19.54 14.70 -22.63
C ALA A 279 18.08 14.86 -22.20
N GLY A 280 17.84 14.92 -20.89
CA GLY A 280 16.48 14.96 -20.32
C GLY A 280 15.88 13.60 -19.99
N ALA A 281 16.59 12.48 -20.24
CA ALA A 281 16.17 11.16 -19.77
C ALA A 281 16.02 11.17 -18.24
N SER A 282 14.93 10.61 -17.72
CA SER A 282 14.55 10.70 -16.31
C SER A 282 14.23 9.35 -15.70
N VAL A 283 14.47 9.26 -14.40
CA VAL A 283 14.05 8.14 -13.56
C VAL A 283 13.42 8.67 -12.28
N MET A 284 12.32 8.05 -11.87
CA MET A 284 11.61 8.34 -10.64
C MET A 284 11.52 7.08 -9.78
N ALA A 285 11.97 7.17 -8.54
CA ALA A 285 11.67 6.21 -7.49
C ALA A 285 10.33 6.57 -6.85
N VAL A 286 9.36 5.69 -6.95
CA VAL A 286 8.12 5.69 -6.17
C VAL A 286 8.37 4.82 -4.93
N GLN A 287 8.02 5.35 -3.77
CA GLN A 287 8.30 4.79 -2.45
C GLN A 287 6.97 4.51 -1.74
N PRO A 288 6.36 3.32 -1.96
CA PRO A 288 5.11 2.94 -1.31
C PRO A 288 5.26 2.93 0.22
N ARG A 289 4.32 3.56 0.92
CA ARG A 289 4.33 3.66 2.39
C ARG A 289 3.25 2.78 3.00
N SER A 290 3.61 1.54 3.31
CA SER A 290 2.74 0.57 3.97
C SER A 290 2.98 0.53 5.48
N TRP A 291 1.90 0.52 6.25
CA TRP A 291 1.92 0.53 7.71
C TRP A 291 1.12 -0.63 8.29
N SER A 292 1.59 -1.22 9.39
CA SER A 292 0.80 -2.23 10.10
C SER A 292 -0.45 -1.66 10.74
N ARG A 293 -0.52 -0.35 11.01
CA ARG A 293 -1.63 0.29 11.74
C ARG A 293 -2.01 1.67 11.17
N PRO A 294 -3.22 2.19 11.47
CA PRO A 294 -3.75 3.40 10.84
C PRO A 294 -3.13 4.70 11.37
N TRP A 295 -2.41 4.64 12.49
CA TRP A 295 -1.72 5.77 13.10
C TRP A 295 -0.53 5.32 13.95
N GLY A 296 0.44 6.21 14.16
CA GLY A 296 1.64 5.92 14.95
C GLY A 296 2.68 5.11 14.16
N LEU A 297 3.75 4.72 14.84
CA LEU A 297 4.96 4.08 14.29
C LEU A 297 5.80 4.97 13.34
N GLN A 298 5.42 6.23 13.12
CA GLN A 298 6.22 7.19 12.35
C GLN A 298 7.37 7.81 13.14
#